data_AF-A0A1I4MTI3-F1
#
_entry.id   AF-A0A1I4MTI3-F1
#
_cell.length_a   1.000
_cell.length_b   1.000
_cell.length_c   1.000
_cell.angle_alpha   90.00
_cell.angle_beta   90.00
_cell.angle_gamma   90.00
#
_symmetry.space_group_name_H-M   'P 1'
#
loop_
_entity.id
_entity.type
_entity.pdbx_description
1 polymer ?
#
loop_
_entity_poly.entity_id
_entity_poly.type
_entity_poly.pdbx_seq_one_letter_code
_entity_poly.pdbx_strand_id
1 'polypeptide(L)'
;MPDLHWEKGPVHCTDLVDASGKVFGYVGPCSTGMRGYVIQSGSEWPPRPAAFTNHADAEAACSWVEAEVAKRSFRPIRVTEGPPDT
;
A
#
# COMPACT_ATOMS: atom_id res chain seq x y z
N MET A 1 -5.17 -13.32 -1.41
CA MET A 1 -4.27 -12.16 -1.56
C MET A 1 -2.91 -12.73 -1.89
N PRO A 2 -2.06 -12.03 -2.67
CA PRO A 2 -0.65 -12.43 -2.77
C PRO A 2 -0.06 -12.59 -1.37
N ASP A 3 0.90 -13.50 -1.18
CA ASP A 3 1.64 -13.63 0.08
C ASP A 3 2.40 -12.33 0.36
N LEU A 4 1.83 -11.49 1.23
CA LEU A 4 2.41 -10.22 1.62
C LEU A 4 3.21 -10.37 2.92
N HIS A 5 4.35 -9.70 3.00
CA HIS A 5 5.14 -9.63 4.22
C HIS A 5 5.72 -8.23 4.42
N TRP A 6 6.00 -7.92 5.68
CA TRP A 6 6.63 -6.67 6.08
C TRP A 6 8.15 -6.79 6.01
N GLU A 7 8.81 -5.92 5.26
CA GLU A 7 10.27 -5.79 5.23
C GLU A 7 10.73 -4.40 5.64
N LYS A 8 11.96 -4.24 6.15
CA LYS A 8 12.53 -2.91 6.40
C LYS A 8 13.14 -2.38 5.10
N GLY A 9 12.48 -1.39 4.51
CA GLY A 9 12.94 -0.72 3.30
C GLY A 9 14.21 0.12 3.50
N PRO A 10 15.04 0.29 2.46
CA PRO A 10 16.32 1.00 2.54
C PRO A 10 16.20 2.53 2.64
N VAL A 11 15.09 3.11 2.20
CA VAL A 11 14.94 4.57 2.09
C VAL A 11 13.99 5.11 3.15
N HIS A 12 12.85 4.47 3.36
CA HIS A 12 11.86 4.92 4.33
C HIS A 12 11.02 3.73 4.82
N CYS A 13 11.50 3.07 5.88
CA CYS A 13 10.62 2.42 6.86
C CYS A 13 10.02 1.06 6.44
N THR A 14 9.08 0.53 7.22
CA THR A 14 8.58 -0.84 7.05
C THR A 14 7.63 -0.90 5.84
N ASP A 15 7.99 -1.64 4.81
CA ASP A 15 7.27 -1.79 3.56
C ASP A 15 6.47 -3.10 3.55
N LEU A 16 5.25 -3.08 3.01
CA LEU A 16 4.43 -4.26 2.77
C LEU A 16 4.60 -4.68 1.32
N VAL A 17 5.26 -5.81 1.09
CA VAL A 17 5.65 -6.30 -0.24
C VAL A 17 5.07 -7.68 -0.55
N ASP A 18 4.93 -8.02 -1.84
CA ASP A 18 4.74 -9.43 -2.25
C ASP A 18 6.07 -10.16 -2.46
N ALA A 19 6.00 -11.46 -2.74
CA ALA A 19 7.16 -12.31 -3.06
C ALA A 19 8.07 -11.79 -4.20
N SER A 20 7.54 -10.96 -5.10
CA SER A 20 8.27 -10.33 -6.21
C SER A 20 8.97 -9.01 -5.80
N GLY A 21 8.79 -8.55 -4.56
CA GLY A 21 9.30 -7.27 -4.06
C GLY A 21 8.44 -6.06 -4.46
N LYS A 22 7.20 -6.27 -4.95
CA LYS A 22 6.31 -5.15 -5.28
C LYS A 22 5.73 -4.58 -3.99
N VAL A 23 5.87 -3.27 -3.79
CA VAL A 23 5.32 -2.56 -2.64
C VAL A 23 3.81 -2.29 -2.81
N PHE A 24 3.02 -2.63 -1.80
CA PHE A 24 1.58 -2.36 -1.70
C PHE A 24 1.25 -1.33 -0.62
N GLY A 25 2.13 -1.11 0.34
CA GLY A 25 1.98 -0.11 1.39
C GLY A 25 3.30 0.10 2.12
N TYR A 26 3.37 1.16 2.93
CA TYR A 26 4.54 1.42 3.77
C TYR A 26 4.15 2.21 5.02
N VAL A 27 4.93 2.07 6.08
CA VAL A 27 4.74 2.73 7.37
C VAL A 27 6.03 3.41 7.78
N GLY A 28 6.02 4.74 7.94
CA GLY A 28 7.23 5.50 8.30
C GLY A 28 7.08 6.59 9.36
N PRO A 29 8.15 6.95 10.09
CA PRO A 29 8.10 8.00 11.09
C PRO A 29 8.02 9.36 10.40
N CYS A 30 7.18 10.22 10.95
CA CYS A 30 7.01 11.62 10.58
C CYS A 30 7.20 12.48 11.85
N SER A 31 7.36 13.80 11.68
CA SER A 31 7.64 14.74 12.80
C SER A 31 6.58 14.76 13.91
N THR A 32 5.39 14.19 13.65
CA THR A 32 4.24 14.11 14.57
C THR A 32 3.83 12.68 14.97
N GLY A 33 4.59 11.65 14.59
CA GLY A 33 4.26 10.24 14.87
C GLY A 33 4.50 9.31 13.67
N MET A 34 4.02 8.06 13.73
CA MET A 34 4.09 7.15 12.57
C MET A 34 3.01 7.50 11.55
N ARG A 35 3.35 7.47 10.26
CA ARG A 35 2.39 7.65 9.15
C ARG A 35 2.29 6.35 8.36
N GLY A 36 1.07 5.85 8.20
CA GLY A 36 0.74 4.70 7.36
C GLY A 36 0.31 5.16 5.97
N TYR A 37 0.71 4.41 4.95
CA TYR A 37 0.38 4.67 3.56
C TYR A 37 0.02 3.41 2.80
N VAL A 38 -0.89 3.58 1.85
CA VAL A 38 -1.26 2.53 0.89
C VAL A 38 -0.79 2.96 -0.48
N ILE A 39 -0.06 2.10 -1.16
CA ILE A 39 0.46 2.36 -2.50
C ILE A 39 -0.44 1.70 -3.55
N GLN A 40 -0.68 2.38 -4.66
CA GLN A 40 -1.30 1.74 -5.80
C GLN A 40 -0.31 0.77 -6.47
N SER A 41 -0.61 -0.52 -6.42
CA SER A 41 0.22 -1.57 -7.02
C SER A 41 0.46 -1.27 -8.50
N GLY A 42 1.73 -1.26 -8.94
CA GLY A 42 2.11 -0.95 -10.33
C GLY A 42 2.44 0.52 -10.59
N SER A 43 2.46 1.36 -9.54
CA SER A 43 3.00 2.72 -9.66
C SER A 43 4.49 2.68 -10.02
N GLU A 44 4.89 3.50 -10.99
CA GLU A 44 6.29 3.80 -11.25
C GLU A 44 6.92 4.51 -10.03
N TRP A 45 8.24 4.42 -9.88
CA TRP A 45 8.94 5.08 -8.79
C TRP A 45 9.04 6.60 -9.05
N PRO A 46 8.75 7.46 -8.07
CA PRO A 46 8.33 7.17 -6.70
C PRO A 46 6.86 6.71 -6.63
N PRO A 47 6.53 5.76 -5.72
CA PRO A 47 5.22 5.14 -5.65
C PRO A 47 4.15 6.18 -5.30
N ARG A 48 3.01 6.14 -5.99
CA ARG A 48 1.91 7.07 -5.72
C ARG A 48 1.11 6.59 -4.50
N PRO A 49 1.08 7.36 -3.40
CA PRO A 49 0.26 7.02 -2.25
C PRO A 49 -1.21 7.27 -2.62
N ALA A 50 -2.04 6.29 -2.32
CA ALA A 50 -3.45 6.31 -2.64
C ALA A 50 -4.34 6.48 -1.40
N ALA A 51 -3.78 6.32 -0.21
CA ALA A 51 -4.36 6.74 1.07
C ALA A 51 -3.23 7.02 2.08
N PHE A 52 -3.51 7.91 3.03
CA PHE A 52 -2.59 8.24 4.12
C PHE A 52 -3.36 8.45 5.42
N THR A 53 -2.76 8.07 6.54
CA THR A 53 -3.26 8.45 7.86
C THR A 53 -2.11 8.44 8.89
N ASN A 54 -2.30 9.17 9.98
CA ASN A 54 -1.34 9.24 11.09
C ASN A 54 -1.74 8.29 12.21
N HIS A 55 -0.75 7.68 12.85
CA HIS A 55 -0.90 6.75 13.96
C HIS A 55 0.10 7.07 15.06
N ALA A 56 -0.25 6.70 16.30
CA ALA A 56 0.63 6.90 17.45
C ALA A 56 1.83 5.94 17.44
N ASP A 57 1.67 4.75 16.88
CA ASP A 57 2.64 3.66 16.89
C ASP A 57 2.66 2.89 15.56
N ALA A 58 3.71 2.08 15.38
CA ALA A 58 3.95 1.35 14.14
C ALA A 58 2.97 0.19 13.93
N GLU A 59 2.54 -0.46 15.02
CA GLU A 59 1.64 -1.62 14.94
C GLU A 59 0.26 -1.20 14.42
N ALA A 60 -0.31 -0.13 14.97
CA ALA A 60 -1.57 0.44 14.50
C ALA A 60 -1.47 0.89 13.03
N ALA A 61 -0.32 1.43 12.61
CA ALA A 61 -0.08 1.82 11.23
C ALA A 61 -0.01 0.61 10.28
N CYS A 62 0.70 -0.45 10.66
CA CYS A 62 0.78 -1.67 9.87
C CYS A 62 -0.61 -2.31 9.70
N SER A 63 -1.35 -2.49 10.80
CA SER A 63 -2.70 -3.07 10.73
C SER A 63 -3.67 -2.25 9.88
N TRP A 64 -3.56 -0.92 9.90
CA TRP A 64 -4.36 -0.06 9.02
C TRP A 64 -3.99 -0.25 7.54
N VAL A 65 -2.68 -0.30 7.21
CA VAL A 65 -2.21 -0.54 5.84
C VAL A 65 -2.71 -1.89 5.33
N GLU A 66 -2.59 -2.95 6.12
CA GLU A 66 -3.09 -4.29 5.76
C GLU A 66 -4.58 -4.27 5.46
N ALA A 67 -5.38 -3.63 6.32
CA ALA A 67 -6.82 -3.52 6.14
C ALA A 67 -7.20 -2.72 4.87
N GLU A 68 -6.47 -1.64 4.57
CA GLU A 68 -6.73 -0.84 3.37
C GLU A 68 -6.28 -1.54 2.08
N VAL A 69 -5.13 -2.23 2.10
CA VAL A 69 -4.68 -3.08 0.99
C VAL A 69 -5.67 -4.21 0.76
N ALA A 70 -6.20 -4.81 1.82
CA ALA A 70 -7.24 -5.83 1.74
C ALA A 70 -8.50 -5.30 1.06
N LYS A 71 -9.05 -4.15 1.52
CA LYS A 71 -10.23 -3.51 0.91
C LYS A 71 -10.05 -3.20 -0.57
N ARG A 72 -8.84 -2.81 -0.99
CA ARG A 72 -8.51 -2.49 -2.38
C ARG A 72 -8.30 -3.73 -3.24
N SER A 73 -7.71 -4.79 -2.68
CA SER A 73 -7.53 -6.08 -3.34
C SER A 73 -8.86 -6.78 -3.61
N PHE A 74 -9.89 -6.52 -2.80
CA PHE A 74 -11.26 -7.02 -3.01
C PHE A 74 -12.06 -6.22 -4.05
N ARG A 75 -11.60 -5.03 -4.46
CA ARG A 75 -12.21 -4.32 -5.59
C ARG A 75 -11.45 -4.71 -6.86
N PRO A 76 -12.00 -5.54 -7.75
CA PRO A 76 -11.46 -5.63 -9.09
C PRO A 76 -11.55 -4.21 -9.66
N ILE A 77 -10.39 -3.63 -10.03
CA ILE A 77 -10.38 -2.50 -10.93
C ILE A 77 -11.05 -3.05 -12.19
N ARG A 78 -12.33 -2.73 -12.42
CA ARG A 78 -12.95 -2.92 -13.72
C ARG A 78 -12.11 -2.09 -14.67
N VAL A 79 -11.25 -2.74 -15.43
CA VAL A 79 -10.85 -2.22 -16.73
C VAL A 79 -12.16 -2.23 -17.50
N THR A 80 -12.76 -1.06 -17.66
CA THR A 80 -13.78 -0.87 -18.69
C THR A 80 -13.07 -1.14 -20.01
N GLU A 81 -13.19 -2.38 -20.50
CA GLU A 81 -13.05 -2.65 -21.91
C GLU A 81 -14.01 -1.69 -22.64
N GLY A 82 -13.52 -1.14 -23.75
CA GLY A 82 -14.11 -0.02 -24.48
C GLY A 82 -15.55 -0.26 -24.97
N PRO A 83 -16.12 0.75 -25.65
CA PRO A 83 -17.55 0.80 -25.94
C PRO A 83 -18.03 -0.41 -26.76
N PRO A 84 -19.31 -0.79 -26.66
CA PRO A 84 -19.88 -1.80 -27.54
C PRO A 84 -19.82 -1.26 -28.98
N ASP A 85 -19.00 -1.87 -29.81
CA ASP A 85 -19.07 -1.68 -31.26
C ASP A 85 -19.91 -2.82 -31.85
N THR A 86 -20.98 -2.39 -32.52
CA THR A 86 -21.98 -3.12 -33.32
C THR A 86 -23.14 -3.79 -32.58
#